data_AF-A0A2T5IZ82-F1
#
_entry.id   AF-A0A2T5IZ82-F1
#
_cell.length_a   1.000
_cell.length_b   1.000
_cell.length_c   1.000
_cell.angle_alpha   90.00
_cell.angle_beta   90.00
_cell.angle_gamma   90.00
#
_symmetry.space_group_name_H-M   'P 1'
#
loop_
_entity.id
_entity.type
_entity.pdbx_description
1 polymer ?
#
loop_
_entity_poly.entity_id
_entity_poly.type
_entity_poly.pdbx_seq_one_letter_code
_entity_poly.pdbx_strand_id
1 'polypeptide(L)'
;MTNLLKMLEAIGLYLKTLLFDLNFSHYISLQIIPLCYLFILISTTGGLVFFVVDGFMTNPWLGLFYLCLSPLIFLIWISACRMVLELLMVIFRITVQLDEVSMMRESVDKLSGLSEVTALTRPLTRLFQTRPVREPRSSRQDTPPPTNHRRPPN
;
A
#
# COMPACT_ATOMS: atom_id res chain seq x y z
N MET A 1 -19.24 -12.17 -42.17
CA MET A 1 -17.83 -12.29 -41.73
C MET A 1 -17.13 -10.93 -41.60
N THR A 2 -17.37 -9.97 -42.49
CA THR A 2 -16.74 -8.62 -42.50
C THR A 2 -17.04 -7.73 -41.29
N ASN A 3 -18.25 -7.80 -40.72
CA ASN A 3 -18.62 -6.98 -39.54
C ASN A 3 -17.91 -7.42 -38.26
N LEU A 4 -17.58 -8.71 -38.14
CA LEU A 4 -16.88 -9.28 -36.99
C LEU A 4 -15.40 -8.89 -37.01
N LEU A 5 -14.77 -8.92 -38.19
CA LEU A 5 -13.41 -8.41 -38.40
C LEU A 5 -13.30 -6.91 -38.11
N LYS A 6 -14.28 -6.11 -38.54
CA LYS A 6 -14.33 -4.67 -38.23
C LYS A 6 -14.51 -4.37 -36.74
N MET A 7 -15.36 -5.15 -36.04
CA MET A 7 -15.45 -5.04 -34.58
C MET A 7 -14.17 -5.45 -33.89
N LEU A 8 -13.51 -6.52 -34.36
CA LEU A 8 -12.25 -6.98 -33.78
C LEU A 8 -11.12 -5.96 -33.97
N GLU A 9 -11.05 -5.32 -35.14
CA GLU A 9 -10.09 -4.27 -35.46
C GLU A 9 -10.36 -2.98 -34.67
N ALA A 10 -11.64 -2.60 -34.53
CA ALA A 10 -12.04 -1.47 -33.69
C ALA A 10 -11.72 -1.72 -32.21
N ILE A 11 -12.04 -2.90 -31.69
CA ILE A 11 -11.70 -3.31 -30.33
C ILE A 11 -10.18 -3.32 -30.15
N GLY A 12 -9.42 -3.82 -31.13
CA GLY A 12 -7.95 -3.79 -31.12
C GLY A 12 -7.36 -2.37 -31.11
N LEU A 13 -7.94 -1.44 -31.87
CA LEU A 13 -7.56 -0.02 -31.87
C LEU A 13 -7.91 0.67 -30.56
N TYR A 14 -9.09 0.41 -30.00
CA TYR A 14 -9.50 0.92 -28.69
C TYR A 14 -8.61 0.37 -27.57
N LEU A 15 -8.32 -0.93 -27.58
CA LEU A 15 -7.39 -1.54 -26.63
C LEU A 15 -5.99 -0.97 -26.78
N LYS A 16 -5.48 -0.79 -28.00
CA LYS A 16 -4.19 -0.14 -28.22
C LYS A 16 -4.15 1.25 -27.61
N THR A 17 -5.21 2.04 -27.77
CA THR A 17 -5.26 3.41 -27.26
C THR A 17 -5.37 3.45 -25.73
N LEU A 18 -6.10 2.51 -25.12
CA LEU A 18 -6.26 2.37 -23.66
C LEU A 18 -5.06 1.70 -22.96
N LEU A 19 -4.38 0.75 -23.61
CA LEU A 19 -3.21 0.05 -23.06
C LEU A 19 -1.89 0.80 -23.33
N PHE A 20 -1.81 1.65 -24.36
CA PHE A 20 -0.63 2.48 -24.65
C PHE A 20 -0.74 3.92 -24.13
N ASP A 21 -1.72 4.25 -23.30
CA ASP A 21 -1.65 5.50 -22.52
C ASP A 21 -0.72 5.26 -21.31
N LEU A 22 0.58 5.30 -21.59
CA LEU A 22 1.66 5.14 -20.61
C LEU A 22 1.98 6.46 -19.91
N ASN A 23 0.98 7.30 -19.63
CA ASN A 23 1.18 8.52 -18.87
C ASN A 23 1.22 8.21 -17.36
N PHE A 24 2.37 7.72 -16.90
CA PHE A 24 2.65 7.53 -15.49
C PHE A 24 2.98 8.86 -14.81
N SER A 25 1.93 9.59 -14.42
CA SER A 25 2.03 10.56 -13.36
C SER A 25 1.27 10.03 -12.14
N HIS A 26 2.02 9.35 -11.25
CA HIS A 26 1.65 9.02 -9.87
C HIS A 26 0.55 7.93 -9.67
N TYR A 27 0.87 6.88 -8.88
CA TYR A 27 -0.04 5.86 -8.32
C TYR A 27 -0.80 4.85 -9.21
N ILE A 28 -0.55 4.79 -10.52
CA ILE A 28 -1.28 3.86 -11.44
C ILE A 28 -0.71 2.42 -11.48
N SER A 29 0.47 2.13 -10.91
CA SER A 29 1.14 0.83 -11.07
C SER A 29 0.38 -0.40 -10.56
N LEU A 30 -0.51 -0.28 -9.56
CA LEU A 30 -1.31 -1.43 -9.07
C LEU A 30 -2.53 -1.72 -9.94
N GLN A 31 -3.05 -0.73 -10.68
CA GLN A 31 -4.30 -0.85 -11.44
C GLN A 31 -4.09 -1.46 -12.84
N ILE A 32 -2.87 -1.41 -13.36
CA ILE A 32 -2.50 -2.01 -14.65
C ILE A 32 -2.43 -3.55 -14.57
N ILE A 33 -2.16 -4.10 -13.39
CA ILE A 33 -2.00 -5.55 -13.18
C ILE A 33 -3.27 -6.36 -13.56
N PRO A 34 -4.49 -6.02 -13.10
CA PRO A 34 -5.71 -6.70 -13.56
C PRO A 34 -6.00 -6.49 -15.04
N LEU A 35 -5.61 -5.34 -15.62
CA LEU A 35 -5.73 -5.08 -17.06
C LEU A 35 -4.81 -5.99 -17.88
N CYS A 36 -3.56 -6.18 -17.44
CA CYS A 36 -2.62 -7.13 -18.02
C CYS A 36 -3.12 -8.57 -17.92
N TYR A 37 -3.69 -8.97 -16.78
CA TYR A 37 -4.29 -10.30 -16.65
C TYR A 37 -5.43 -10.51 -17.65
N LEU A 38 -6.34 -9.54 -17.77
CA LEU A 38 -7.44 -9.60 -18.73
C LEU A 38 -6.92 -9.69 -20.17
N PHE A 39 -5.88 -8.95 -20.51
CA PHE A 39 -5.27 -8.98 -21.83
C PHE A 39 -4.64 -10.35 -22.14
N ILE A 40 -3.87 -10.92 -21.20
CA ILE A 40 -3.29 -12.25 -21.32
C ILE A 40 -4.41 -13.29 -21.47
N LEU A 41 -5.46 -13.22 -20.65
CA LEU A 41 -6.59 -14.14 -20.69
C LEU A 41 -7.28 -14.14 -22.07
N ILE A 42 -7.61 -12.96 -22.59
CA ILE A 42 -8.27 -12.81 -23.90
C ILE A 42 -7.34 -13.30 -25.02
N SER A 43 -6.07 -12.91 -24.99
CA SER A 43 -5.07 -13.30 -25.98
C SER A 43 -4.85 -14.81 -26.01
N THR A 44 -4.62 -15.43 -24.84
CA THR A 44 -4.43 -16.88 -24.73
C THR A 44 -5.69 -17.64 -25.16
N THR A 45 -6.88 -17.20 -24.72
CA THR A 45 -8.14 -17.86 -25.11
C THR A 45 -8.35 -17.78 -26.62
N GLY A 46 -8.19 -16.59 -27.22
CA GLY A 46 -8.36 -16.38 -28.65
C GLY A 46 -7.33 -17.15 -29.49
N GLY A 47 -6.06 -17.12 -29.08
CA GLY A 47 -4.99 -17.86 -29.75
C GLY A 47 -5.24 -19.37 -29.70
N LEU A 48 -5.66 -19.90 -28.56
CA LEU A 48 -5.89 -21.34 -28.40
C LEU A 48 -7.07 -21.83 -29.24
N VAL A 49 -8.17 -21.06 -29.32
CA VAL A 49 -9.30 -21.35 -30.22
C VAL A 49 -8.84 -21.35 -31.67
N PHE A 50 -8.02 -20.38 -32.06
CA PHE A 50 -7.45 -20.31 -33.41
C PHE A 50 -6.60 -21.56 -33.74
N PHE A 51 -5.71 -21.98 -32.85
CA PHE A 51 -4.90 -23.19 -33.03
C PHE A 51 -5.71 -24.47 -33.13
N VAL A 52 -6.80 -24.60 -32.36
CA VAL A 52 -7.68 -25.76 -32.45
C VAL A 52 -8.36 -25.80 -33.82
N VAL A 53 -8.89 -24.66 -34.29
CA VAL A 53 -9.55 -24.59 -35.62
C VAL A 53 -8.58 -24.91 -36.74
N ASP A 54 -7.37 -24.33 -36.72
CA ASP A 54 -6.31 -24.60 -37.70
C ASP A 54 -5.88 -26.08 -37.70
N GLY A 55 -5.76 -26.67 -36.50
CA GLY A 55 -5.48 -28.09 -36.32
C GLY A 55 -6.53 -28.99 -36.99
N PHE A 56 -7.82 -28.66 -36.86
CA PHE A 56 -8.90 -29.38 -37.54
C PHE A 56 -8.89 -29.19 -39.06
N MET A 57 -8.49 -28.00 -39.56
CA MET A 57 -8.40 -27.76 -41.01
C MET A 57 -7.28 -28.58 -41.66
N THR A 58 -6.18 -28.81 -40.93
CA THR A 58 -5.03 -29.54 -41.47
C THR A 58 -5.24 -31.05 -41.39
N ASN A 59 -5.60 -31.57 -40.21
CA ASN A 59 -5.83 -33.00 -40.00
C ASN A 59 -6.82 -33.23 -38.86
N PRO A 60 -7.90 -34.03 -39.05
CA PRO A 60 -8.90 -34.24 -38.00
C PRO A 60 -8.34 -34.92 -36.75
N TRP A 61 -7.36 -35.80 -36.89
CA TRP A 61 -6.65 -36.43 -35.77
C TRP A 61 -5.80 -35.45 -34.95
N LEU A 62 -5.16 -34.49 -35.63
CA LEU A 62 -4.34 -33.46 -35.00
C LEU A 62 -5.23 -32.47 -34.23
N GLY A 63 -6.36 -32.06 -34.81
CA GLY A 63 -7.37 -31.23 -34.16
C GLY A 63 -7.92 -31.87 -32.87
N LEU A 64 -8.18 -33.17 -32.87
CA LEU A 64 -8.65 -33.89 -31.68
C LEU A 64 -7.59 -33.92 -30.57
N PHE A 65 -6.32 -34.11 -30.94
CA PHE A 65 -5.20 -34.04 -29.99
C PHE A 65 -5.08 -32.64 -29.37
N TYR A 66 -5.14 -31.58 -30.19
CA TYR A 66 -5.12 -30.20 -29.69
C TYR A 66 -6.33 -29.86 -28.84
N LEU A 67 -7.53 -30.35 -29.16
CA LEU A 67 -8.74 -30.12 -28.36
C LEU A 67 -8.60 -30.68 -26.93
N CYS A 68 -7.97 -31.85 -26.78
CA CYS A 68 -7.77 -32.48 -25.49
C CYS A 68 -6.62 -31.83 -24.70
N LEU A 69 -5.54 -31.44 -25.38
CA LEU A 69 -4.35 -30.86 -24.75
C LEU A 69 -4.48 -29.36 -24.45
N SER A 70 -5.25 -28.64 -25.27
CA SER A 70 -5.59 -27.22 -25.14
C SER A 70 -6.01 -26.80 -23.72
N PRO A 71 -7.05 -27.39 -23.09
CA PRO A 71 -7.47 -26.97 -21.76
C PRO A 71 -6.40 -27.16 -20.69
N LEU A 72 -5.54 -28.18 -20.84
CA LEU A 72 -4.44 -28.44 -19.92
C LEU A 72 -3.35 -27.38 -20.06
N ILE A 73 -2.93 -27.06 -21.28
CA ILE A 73 -1.97 -25.99 -21.57
C ILE A 73 -2.52 -24.63 -21.11
N PHE A 74 -3.80 -24.37 -21.35
CA PHE A 74 -4.47 -23.14 -20.94
C PHE A 74 -4.39 -22.92 -19.43
N LEU A 75 -4.74 -23.93 -18.64
CA LEU A 75 -4.71 -23.84 -17.19
C LEU A 75 -3.30 -23.60 -16.65
N ILE A 76 -2.30 -24.33 -17.17
CA ILE A 76 -0.91 -24.15 -16.76
C ILE A 76 -0.43 -22.74 -17.10
N TRP A 77 -0.71 -22.27 -18.31
CA TRP A 77 -0.29 -20.94 -18.78
C TRP A 77 -0.93 -19.82 -17.96
N ILE A 78 -2.25 -19.84 -17.79
CA ILE A 78 -2.97 -18.83 -16.99
C ILE A 78 -2.54 -18.87 -15.53
N SER A 79 -2.29 -20.06 -14.97
CA SER A 79 -1.77 -20.19 -13.61
C SER A 79 -0.37 -19.59 -13.47
N ALA A 80 0.53 -19.85 -14.42
CA ALA A 80 1.87 -19.28 -14.41
C ALA A 80 1.82 -17.75 -14.54
N CYS A 81 1.01 -17.21 -15.47
CA CYS A 81 0.81 -15.78 -15.61
C CYS A 81 0.23 -15.16 -14.33
N ARG A 82 -0.73 -15.83 -13.68
CA ARG A 82 -1.28 -15.39 -12.38
C ARG A 82 -0.19 -15.30 -11.31
N MET A 83 0.65 -16.32 -11.20
CA MET A 83 1.75 -16.34 -10.24
C MET A 83 2.73 -15.18 -10.47
N VAL A 84 3.09 -14.92 -11.75
CA VAL A 84 3.97 -13.81 -12.11
C VAL A 84 3.33 -12.45 -11.80
N LEU A 85 2.07 -12.25 -12.13
CA LEU A 85 1.35 -11.00 -11.85
C LEU A 85 1.17 -10.77 -10.35
N GLU A 86 0.93 -11.82 -9.57
CA GLU A 86 0.86 -11.76 -8.12
C GLU A 86 2.22 -11.38 -7.52
N LEU A 87 3.31 -11.96 -8.04
CA LEU A 87 4.67 -11.57 -7.66
C LEU A 87 4.96 -10.10 -8.01
N LEU A 88 4.62 -9.65 -9.23
CA LEU A 88 4.77 -8.26 -9.63
C LEU A 88 3.98 -7.32 -8.72
N MET A 89 2.73 -7.67 -8.40
CA MET A 89 1.89 -6.89 -7.48
C MET A 89 2.54 -6.76 -6.10
N VAL A 90 3.05 -7.87 -5.55
CA VAL A 90 3.73 -7.87 -4.25
C VAL A 90 4.95 -6.96 -4.28
N ILE A 91 5.78 -7.03 -5.33
CA ILE A 91 6.97 -6.17 -5.47
C ILE A 91 6.57 -4.70 -5.51
N PHE A 92 5.61 -4.33 -6.36
CA PHE A 92 5.14 -2.94 -6.44
C PHE A 92 4.53 -2.46 -5.11
N ARG A 93 3.76 -3.32 -4.43
CA ARG A 93 3.18 -3.01 -3.12
C ARG A 93 4.25 -2.71 -2.08
N ILE A 94 5.36 -3.45 -2.07
CA ILE A 94 6.49 -3.21 -1.16
C ILE A 94 7.15 -1.86 -1.47
N THR A 95 7.38 -1.54 -2.75
CA THR A 95 8.03 -0.26 -3.12
C THR A 95 7.21 0.96 -2.66
N VAL A 96 5.89 0.89 -2.77
CA VAL A 96 5.00 1.97 -2.30
C VAL A 96 5.03 2.12 -0.78
N GLN A 97 5.13 1.01 -0.04
CA GLN A 97 5.26 1.04 1.41
C GLN A 97 6.62 1.62 1.88
N LEU A 98 7.68 1.43 1.11
CA LEU A 98 9.00 1.98 1.43
C LEU A 98 9.06 3.51 1.34
N ASP A 99 8.32 4.11 0.39
CA ASP A 99 8.22 5.56 0.27
C ASP A 99 7.56 6.20 1.50
N GLU A 100 6.50 5.59 2.02
CA GLU A 100 5.81 6.07 3.22
C GLU A 100 6.71 6.02 4.47
N VAL A 101 7.49 4.95 4.63
CA VAL A 101 8.44 4.80 5.74
C VAL A 101 9.61 5.79 5.65
N SER A 102 9.99 6.20 4.44
CA SER A 102 11.02 7.23 4.22
C SER A 102 10.55 8.64 4.68
N MET A 103 9.28 8.97 4.48
CA MET A 103 8.68 10.24 4.95
C MET A 103 8.59 10.31 6.48
N MET A 104 8.30 9.18 7.14
CA MET A 104 8.28 9.10 8.60
C MET A 104 9.69 9.32 9.20
N ARG A 105 10.74 8.82 8.53
CA ARG A 105 12.13 9.08 8.91
C ARG A 105 12.49 10.56 8.80
N GLU A 106 12.06 11.26 7.75
CA GLU A 106 12.32 12.69 7.58
C GLU A 106 11.66 13.53 8.69
N SER A 107 10.47 13.12 9.13
CA SER A 107 9.76 13.73 10.26
C SER A 107 10.52 13.56 11.57
N VAL A 108 11.05 12.36 11.81
CA VAL A 108 11.87 12.03 12.99
C VAL A 108 13.23 12.76 12.95
N ASP A 109 13.84 12.93 11.78
CA ASP A 109 15.08 13.70 11.62
C ASP A 109 14.86 15.19 11.90
N LYS A 110 13.75 15.76 11.41
CA LYS A 110 13.36 17.15 11.74
C LYS A 110 13.13 17.34 13.23
N LEU A 111 12.48 16.38 13.90
CA LEU A 111 12.28 16.39 15.34
C LEU A 111 13.59 16.22 16.13
N SER A 112 14.50 15.38 15.64
CA SER A 112 15.85 15.22 16.19
C SER A 112 16.64 16.53 16.12
N GLY A 113 16.67 17.18 14.95
CA GLY A 113 17.33 18.48 14.77
C GLY A 113 16.72 19.59 15.64
N LEU A 114 15.39 19.60 15.80
CA LEU A 114 14.72 20.53 16.72
C LEU A 114 15.07 20.23 18.19
N SER A 115 15.15 18.96 18.58
CA SER A 115 15.60 18.53 19.91
C SER A 115 17.05 18.92 20.18
N GLU A 116 17.93 18.85 19.18
CA GLU A 116 19.34 19.22 19.29
C GLU A 116 19.52 20.74 19.49
N VAL A 117 18.77 21.55 18.73
CA VAL A 117 18.70 23.02 18.93
C VAL A 117 18.08 23.37 20.29
N THR A 118 17.06 22.62 20.71
CA THR A 118 16.46 22.77 22.03
C THR A 118 17.45 22.36 23.14
N ALA A 119 18.29 21.34 22.91
CA ALA A 119 19.34 20.91 23.81
C ALA A 119 20.46 21.95 23.95
N LEU A 120 20.79 22.67 22.86
CA LEU A 120 21.69 23.83 22.89
C LEU A 120 21.10 25.02 23.66
N THR A 121 19.77 25.15 23.68
CA THR A 121 19.06 26.20 24.44
C THR A 121 18.83 25.79 25.91
N ARG A 122 18.98 24.50 26.25
CA ARG A 122 18.84 23.93 27.59
C ARG A 122 19.77 24.55 28.66
N PRO A 123 21.04 24.87 28.39
CA PRO A 123 21.86 25.64 29.33
C PRO A 123 21.42 27.11 29.47
N LEU A 124 20.85 27.72 28.42
CA LEU A 124 20.35 29.10 28.47
C LEU A 124 19.00 29.24 29.20
N THR A 125 18.13 28.23 29.12
CA THR A 125 16.88 28.20 29.91
C THR A 125 17.13 28.02 31.41
N ARG A 126 18.26 27.41 31.82
CA ARG A 126 18.72 27.43 33.22
C ARG A 126 19.10 28.82 33.71
N LEU A 127 19.52 29.73 32.82
CA LEU A 127 19.86 31.11 33.20
C LEU A 127 18.63 32.00 33.38
N PHE A 128 17.49 31.66 32.75
CA PHE A 128 16.24 32.42 32.83
C PHE A 128 15.18 31.81 33.76
N GLN A 129 15.47 30.71 34.47
CA GLN A 129 14.63 30.27 35.59
C GLN A 129 14.77 31.23 36.77
N THR A 130 14.01 32.34 36.75
CA THR A 130 13.69 33.11 37.93
C THR A 130 13.05 32.18 38.97
N ARG A 131 13.78 31.98 40.07
CA ARG A 131 13.35 31.22 41.25
C ARG A 131 11.88 31.53 41.59
N PRO A 132 10.99 30.53 41.78
CA PRO A 132 9.75 30.79 42.48
C PRO A 132 10.09 31.26 43.90
N VAL A 133 9.47 32.38 44.28
CA VAL A 133 9.66 33.09 45.54
C VAL A 133 9.38 32.14 46.71
N ARG A 134 10.36 32.03 47.61
CA ARG A 134 10.24 31.32 48.89
C ARG A 134 9.32 32.13 49.80
N GLU A 135 8.18 31.57 50.19
CA GLU A 135 7.30 32.21 51.18
C GLU A 135 8.00 32.30 52.56
N PRO A 136 7.98 33.46 53.22
CA PRO A 136 8.53 33.63 54.54
C PRO A 136 7.56 33.08 55.59
N ARG A 137 8.05 32.10 56.35
CA ARG A 137 7.45 31.60 57.60
C ARG A 137 7.20 32.77 58.55
N SER A 138 5.95 33.20 58.71
CA SER A 138 5.55 34.14 59.76
C SER A 138 5.17 33.40 61.03
N SER A 139 5.78 33.84 62.12
CA SER A 139 5.51 33.47 63.51
C SER A 139 4.02 33.53 63.90
N ARG A 140 3.63 32.58 64.75
CA ARG A 140 2.78 32.72 65.95
C ARG A 140 1.63 33.72 65.87
N GLN A 141 0.40 33.20 65.90
CA GLN A 141 -0.73 33.91 66.48
C GLN A 141 -1.54 32.95 67.36
N ASP A 142 -1.73 33.40 68.60
CA ASP A 142 -2.34 32.71 69.72
C ASP A 142 -3.81 32.33 69.49
N THR A 143 -4.19 31.11 69.87
CA THR A 143 -5.58 30.79 70.25
C THR A 143 -5.58 30.08 71.60
N PRO A 144 -6.43 30.49 72.57
CA PRO A 144 -6.47 29.90 73.91
C PRO A 144 -7.06 28.48 73.91
N PRO A 145 -6.87 27.69 74.99
CA PRO A 145 -7.30 26.31 75.03
C PRO A 145 -8.83 26.21 75.22
N PRO A 146 -9.55 25.35 74.49
CA PRO A 146 -10.90 24.99 74.88
C PRO A 146 -10.83 23.94 75.98
N THR A 147 -11.07 24.38 77.21
CA THR A 147 -11.45 23.54 78.35
C THR A 147 -12.81 22.90 78.01
N ASN A 148 -12.90 21.58 77.85
CA ASN A 148 -14.11 20.91 78.29
C ASN A 148 -13.93 19.45 78.68
N HIS A 149 -14.35 19.23 79.91
CA HIS A 149 -14.54 18.02 80.67
C HIS A 149 -15.30 16.92 79.91
N ARG A 150 -14.81 15.69 79.98
CA ARG A 150 -15.54 14.51 80.53
C ARG A 150 -14.69 13.24 80.42
N ARG A 151 -14.14 12.82 81.56
CA ARG A 151 -14.01 11.42 81.97
C ARG A 151 -15.34 11.00 82.63
N PRO A 152 -15.55 9.75 83.07
CA PRO A 152 -15.35 8.39 82.52
C PRO A 152 -16.71 7.62 82.69
N PRO A 153 -16.86 6.30 82.98
CA PRO A 153 -15.89 5.20 83.11
C PRO A 153 -16.28 3.83 82.49
N ASN A 154 -15.24 2.97 82.52
CA ASN A 154 -15.20 1.50 82.57
C ASN A 154 -15.83 0.69 81.44
#